data_AF-A0A327NER0-F1
#
_entry.id   AF-A0A327NER0-F1
#
_cell.length_a   1.000
_cell.length_b   1.000
_cell.length_c   1.000
_cell.angle_alpha   90.00
_cell.angle_beta   90.00
_cell.angle_gamma   90.00
#
_symmetry.space_group_name_H-M   'P 1'
#
loop_
_entity.id
_entity.type
_entity.pdbx_description
1 polymer ?
#
loop_
_entity_poly.entity_id
_entity_poly.type
_entity_poly.pdbx_seq_one_letter_code
_entity_poly.pdbx_strand_id
1 'polypeptide(L)'
;MIYLVVAAWLWLNELLPLNQITQNNQARQDAQAAYQAGQYNRALKLYAYLSKTTTTIDPAVHLNLGHTYFKLKQYAKAKPQYETLLQSDRHDLRTAAATQLGVMACLEGDSATALTLFQQALLENADNESARYNFELIKTYYSGKSPDKHTRQNSLDQKPKLVNKPRPMGGQEVERSARQDELLRRFSRLNLSEEQALQLLDAMRGNDLPYALTRSARHAETKPKEGENQW
;
A
#
# COMPACT_ATOMS: atom_id res chain seq x y z
N MET A 1 3.20 -26.89 55.86
CA MET A 1 3.04 -25.50 55.37
C MET A 1 3.50 -25.32 53.92
N ILE A 2 4.74 -25.68 53.56
CA ILE A 2 5.24 -25.57 52.17
C ILE A 2 4.36 -26.31 51.15
N TYR A 3 3.90 -27.52 51.45
CA TYR A 3 3.05 -28.29 50.51
C TYR A 3 1.68 -27.66 50.24
N LEU A 4 1.12 -26.91 51.19
CA LEU A 4 -0.13 -26.18 50.99
C LEU A 4 0.08 -24.94 50.12
N VAL A 5 1.23 -24.27 50.25
CA VAL A 5 1.61 -23.14 49.41
C VAL A 5 1.90 -23.59 47.98
N VAL A 6 2.61 -24.73 47.81
CA VAL A 6 2.87 -25.31 46.48
C VAL A 6 1.59 -25.83 45.84
N ALA A 7 0.71 -26.49 46.59
CA ALA A 7 -0.58 -26.93 46.07
C ALA A 7 -1.49 -25.75 45.70
N ALA A 8 -1.54 -24.70 46.52
CA ALA A 8 -2.28 -23.48 46.21
C ALA A 8 -1.69 -22.75 44.99
N TRP A 9 -0.36 -22.74 44.84
CA TRP A 9 0.32 -22.16 43.69
C TRP A 9 0.05 -22.93 42.40
N LEU A 10 0.10 -24.27 42.43
CA LEU A 10 -0.25 -25.12 41.29
C LEU A 10 -1.73 -24.99 40.91
N TRP A 11 -2.63 -24.94 41.91
CA TRP A 11 -4.06 -24.76 41.67
C TRP A 11 -4.39 -23.37 41.11
N LEU A 12 -3.70 -22.31 41.55
CA LEU A 12 -3.79 -20.97 40.95
C LEU A 12 -3.21 -20.94 39.52
N ASN A 13 -2.20 -21.75 39.22
CA ASN A 13 -1.55 -21.77 37.91
C ASN A 13 -2.37 -22.57 36.88
N GLU A 14 -3.17 -23.56 37.30
CA GLU A 14 -4.16 -24.25 36.47
C GLU A 14 -5.38 -23.36 36.09
N LEU A 15 -5.56 -22.23 36.79
CA LEU A 15 -6.56 -21.21 36.46
C LEU A 15 -6.08 -20.21 35.39
N LEU A 16 -4.82 -20.30 34.92
CA LEU A 16 -4.39 -19.60 33.71
C LEU A 16 -5.05 -20.27 32.49
N PRO A 17 -5.83 -19.54 31.67
CA PRO A 17 -6.64 -20.16 30.64
C PRO A 17 -5.76 -20.59 29.46
N LEU A 18 -5.23 -21.82 29.51
CA LEU A 18 -4.65 -22.53 28.35
C LEU A 18 -5.57 -22.47 27.11
N ASN A 19 -6.87 -22.30 27.36
CA ASN A 19 -7.91 -22.08 26.36
C ASN A 19 -7.68 -20.81 25.52
N GLN A 20 -7.24 -19.69 26.11
CA GLN A 20 -7.14 -18.41 25.38
C GLN A 20 -5.97 -18.40 24.37
N ILE A 21 -4.83 -19.01 24.73
CA ILE A 21 -3.70 -19.15 23.80
C ILE A 21 -4.11 -20.03 22.61
N THR A 22 -4.78 -21.15 22.89
CA THR A 22 -5.28 -22.07 21.86
C THR A 22 -6.31 -21.37 20.95
N GLN A 23 -7.25 -20.62 21.53
CA GLN A 23 -8.23 -19.82 20.78
C GLN A 23 -7.58 -18.75 19.91
N ASN A 24 -6.58 -18.04 20.44
CA ASN A 24 -5.85 -17.03 19.68
C ASN A 24 -5.06 -17.66 18.51
N ASN A 25 -4.44 -18.83 18.73
CA ASN A 25 -3.74 -19.54 17.67
C ASN A 25 -4.71 -20.02 16.59
N GLN A 26 -5.86 -20.57 16.97
CA GLN A 26 -6.92 -20.94 16.03
C GLN A 26 -7.43 -19.73 15.26
N ALA A 27 -7.71 -18.62 15.95
CA ALA A 27 -8.18 -17.39 15.32
C ALA A 27 -7.16 -16.82 14.32
N ARG A 28 -5.85 -16.96 14.56
CA ARG A 28 -4.81 -16.60 13.58
C ARG A 28 -4.88 -17.45 12.32
N GLN A 29 -5.00 -18.77 12.48
CA GLN A 29 -5.11 -19.70 11.35
C GLN A 29 -6.38 -19.45 10.54
N ASP A 30 -7.52 -19.31 11.22
CA ASP A 30 -8.80 -19.02 10.59
C ASP A 30 -8.81 -17.66 9.87
N ALA A 31 -8.16 -16.65 10.45
CA ALA A 31 -8.04 -15.33 9.85
C ALA A 31 -7.22 -15.38 8.56
N GLN A 32 -6.09 -16.09 8.60
CA GLN A 32 -5.22 -16.29 7.44
C GLN A 32 -5.93 -17.06 6.33
N ALA A 33 -6.60 -18.17 6.68
CA ALA A 33 -7.37 -18.96 5.72
C ALA A 33 -8.51 -18.15 5.08
N ALA A 34 -9.23 -17.36 5.89
CA ALA A 34 -10.26 -16.46 5.39
C ALA A 34 -9.69 -15.38 4.45
N TYR A 35 -8.53 -14.82 4.76
CA TYR A 35 -7.86 -13.83 3.91
C TYR A 35 -7.45 -14.44 2.56
N GLN A 36 -6.83 -15.62 2.59
CA GLN A 36 -6.42 -16.36 1.39
C GLN A 36 -7.62 -16.76 0.52
N ALA A 37 -8.75 -17.11 1.13
CA ALA A 37 -10.00 -17.41 0.44
C ALA A 37 -10.74 -16.16 -0.09
N GLY A 38 -10.17 -14.95 0.04
CA GLY A 38 -10.80 -13.69 -0.35
C GLY A 38 -11.96 -13.26 0.54
N GLN A 39 -12.19 -13.95 1.66
CA GLN A 39 -13.25 -13.65 2.63
C GLN A 39 -12.80 -12.53 3.58
N TYR A 40 -12.43 -11.37 3.03
CA TYR A 40 -11.77 -10.29 3.77
C TYR A 40 -12.61 -9.74 4.93
N ASN A 41 -13.94 -9.75 4.84
CA ASN A 41 -14.81 -9.37 5.96
C ASN A 41 -14.72 -10.35 7.14
N ARG A 42 -14.55 -11.65 6.88
CA ARG A 42 -14.35 -12.66 7.92
C ARG A 42 -12.95 -12.52 8.52
N ALA A 43 -11.93 -12.38 7.68
CA ALA A 43 -10.55 -12.13 8.13
C ALA A 43 -10.48 -10.88 9.03
N LEU A 44 -11.18 -9.80 8.65
CA LEU A 44 -11.21 -8.56 9.41
C LEU A 44 -11.76 -8.78 10.82
N LYS A 45 -12.86 -9.52 10.96
CA LYS A 45 -13.44 -9.82 12.29
C LYS A 45 -12.45 -10.56 13.18
N LEU A 46 -11.75 -11.54 12.63
CA LEU A 46 -10.80 -12.38 13.36
C LEU A 46 -9.52 -11.62 13.72
N TYR A 47 -8.91 -10.87 12.79
CA TYR A 47 -7.75 -10.03 13.10
C TYR A 47 -8.08 -8.90 14.08
N ALA A 48 -9.27 -8.30 13.99
CA ALA A 48 -9.71 -7.28 14.95
C ALA A 48 -10.03 -7.86 16.34
N TYR A 49 -10.41 -9.13 16.43
CA TYR A 49 -10.48 -9.86 17.71
C TYR A 49 -9.08 -10.05 18.29
N LEU A 50 -8.14 -10.57 17.49
CA LEU A 50 -6.75 -10.79 17.90
C LEU A 50 -6.08 -9.50 18.39
N SER A 51 -6.30 -8.37 17.72
CA SER A 51 -5.72 -7.07 18.12
C SER A 51 -6.26 -6.53 19.45
N LYS A 52 -7.39 -7.06 19.96
CA LYS A 52 -8.03 -6.61 21.21
C LYS A 52 -7.80 -7.55 22.39
N THR A 53 -7.57 -8.83 22.11
CA THR A 53 -7.58 -9.88 23.13
C THR A 53 -6.18 -10.31 23.60
N THR A 54 -5.12 -9.79 22.97
CA THR A 54 -3.73 -10.05 23.38
C THR A 54 -3.16 -8.86 24.16
N THR A 55 -2.51 -9.12 25.30
CA THR A 55 -1.84 -8.10 26.13
C THR A 55 -0.76 -7.34 25.35
N THR A 56 -0.06 -8.04 24.45
CA THR A 56 0.89 -7.46 23.50
C THR A 56 0.45 -7.87 22.11
N ILE A 57 0.15 -6.88 21.26
CA ILE A 57 -0.28 -7.17 19.90
C ILE A 57 0.94 -7.67 19.13
N ASP A 58 0.82 -8.88 18.60
CA ASP A 58 1.80 -9.43 17.67
C ASP A 58 1.90 -8.53 16.42
N PRO A 59 3.08 -7.98 16.08
CA PRO A 59 3.27 -7.16 14.90
C PRO A 59 2.75 -7.80 13.60
N ALA A 60 2.76 -9.13 13.48
CA ALA A 60 2.19 -9.82 12.33
C ALA A 60 0.66 -9.63 12.23
N VAL A 61 -0.04 -9.46 13.35
CA VAL A 61 -1.48 -9.15 13.38
C VAL A 61 -1.73 -7.75 12.82
N HIS A 62 -0.90 -6.75 13.16
CA HIS A 62 -0.99 -5.42 12.56
C HIS A 62 -0.81 -5.49 11.04
N LEU A 63 0.20 -6.23 10.56
CA LEU A 63 0.46 -6.35 9.12
C LEU A 63 -0.76 -6.93 8.39
N ASN A 64 -1.29 -8.04 8.91
CA ASN A 64 -2.41 -8.73 8.30
C ASN A 64 -3.73 -7.96 8.41
N LEU A 65 -3.94 -7.21 9.50
CA LEU A 65 -5.06 -6.31 9.65
C LEU A 65 -4.98 -5.14 8.63
N GLY A 66 -3.77 -4.58 8.45
CA GLY A 66 -3.48 -3.61 7.40
C GLY A 66 -3.80 -4.15 6.00
N HIS A 67 -3.31 -5.34 5.67
CA HIS A 67 -3.60 -6.02 4.40
C HIS A 67 -5.09 -6.24 4.18
N THR A 68 -5.79 -6.67 5.23
CA THR A 68 -7.23 -6.91 5.17
C THR A 68 -8.01 -5.62 4.92
N TYR A 69 -7.69 -4.53 5.64
CA TYR A 69 -8.29 -3.22 5.38
C TYR A 69 -7.98 -2.71 3.97
N PHE A 70 -6.75 -2.90 3.49
CA PHE A 70 -6.34 -2.51 2.16
C PHE A 70 -7.15 -3.25 1.07
N LYS A 71 -7.31 -4.57 1.19
CA LYS A 71 -8.14 -5.36 0.26
C LYS A 71 -9.61 -4.94 0.29
N LEU A 72 -10.10 -4.48 1.43
CA LEU A 72 -11.44 -3.88 1.59
C LEU A 72 -11.51 -2.40 1.15
N LYS A 73 -10.43 -1.84 0.59
CA LYS A 73 -10.29 -0.42 0.21
C LYS A 73 -10.50 0.57 1.36
N GLN A 74 -10.36 0.11 2.61
CA GLN A 74 -10.46 0.94 3.81
C GLN A 74 -9.09 1.55 4.16
N TYR A 75 -8.53 2.33 3.23
CA TYR A 75 -7.15 2.84 3.31
C TYR A 75 -6.88 3.67 4.57
N ALA A 76 -7.85 4.49 4.99
CA ALA A 76 -7.74 5.27 6.22
C ALA A 76 -7.51 4.42 7.48
N LYS A 77 -8.01 3.18 7.50
CA LYS A 77 -7.79 2.22 8.61
C LYS A 77 -6.54 1.37 8.39
N ALA A 78 -6.16 1.11 7.13
CA ALA A 78 -4.97 0.33 6.80
C ALA A 78 -3.68 1.08 7.15
N LYS A 79 -3.61 2.38 6.81
CA LYS A 79 -2.42 3.23 7.00
C LYS A 79 -1.82 3.14 8.42
N PRO A 80 -2.58 3.39 9.50
CA PRO A 80 -2.02 3.32 10.85
C PRO A 80 -1.54 1.91 11.25
N GLN A 81 -2.06 0.83 10.64
CA GLN A 81 -1.57 -0.52 10.93
C GLN A 81 -0.21 -0.80 10.33
N TYR A 82 0.13 -0.17 9.20
CA TYR A 82 1.46 -0.28 8.63
C TYR A 82 2.44 0.70 9.26
N GLU A 83 2.00 1.91 9.63
CA GLU A 83 2.86 2.91 10.28
C GLU A 83 3.45 2.41 11.59
N THR A 84 2.68 1.64 12.38
CA THR A 84 3.20 1.02 13.61
C THR A 84 4.34 0.03 13.35
N LEU A 85 4.39 -0.57 12.16
CA LEU A 85 5.38 -1.58 11.79
C LEU A 85 6.69 -1.00 11.27
N LEU A 86 6.72 0.28 10.92
CA LEU A 86 7.97 0.95 10.52
C LEU A 86 9.02 0.96 11.64
N GLN A 87 8.58 0.80 12.90
CA GLN A 87 9.43 0.73 14.09
C GLN A 87 9.59 -0.70 14.63
N SER A 88 9.14 -1.73 13.90
CA SER A 88 9.29 -3.12 14.35
C SER A 88 10.76 -3.53 14.31
N ASP A 89 11.22 -4.33 15.27
CA ASP A 89 12.58 -4.93 15.25
C ASP A 89 12.77 -5.91 14.08
N ARG A 90 11.66 -6.44 13.56
CA ARG A 90 11.61 -7.36 12.43
C ARG A 90 11.71 -6.65 11.08
N HIS A 91 12.84 -6.84 10.40
CA HIS A 91 13.10 -6.21 9.09
C HIS A 91 12.08 -6.63 8.01
N ASP A 92 11.60 -7.87 8.06
CA ASP A 92 10.59 -8.39 7.13
C ASP A 92 9.26 -7.64 7.27
N LEU A 93 8.88 -7.27 8.50
CA LEU A 93 7.67 -6.47 8.75
C LEU A 93 7.86 -5.01 8.38
N ARG A 94 9.02 -4.41 8.69
CA ARG A 94 9.34 -3.02 8.29
C ARG A 94 9.28 -2.87 6.77
N THR A 95 9.92 -3.78 6.04
CA THR A 95 9.98 -3.75 4.58
C THR A 95 8.62 -3.97 3.93
N ALA A 96 7.83 -4.92 4.43
CA ALA A 96 6.46 -5.13 3.98
C ALA A 96 5.58 -3.89 4.21
N ALA A 97 5.66 -3.28 5.40
CA ALA A 97 4.91 -2.09 5.74
C ALA A 97 5.30 -0.87 4.90
N ALA A 98 6.60 -0.61 4.75
CA ALA A 98 7.10 0.47 3.90
C ALA A 98 6.65 0.29 2.43
N THR A 99 6.71 -0.93 1.92
CA THR A 99 6.22 -1.25 0.57
C THR A 99 4.72 -0.93 0.44
N GLN A 100 3.89 -1.36 1.39
CA GLN A 100 2.45 -1.11 1.31
C GLN A 100 2.08 0.36 1.51
N LEU A 101 2.78 1.09 2.38
CA LEU A 101 2.62 2.53 2.51
C LEU A 101 3.03 3.26 1.22
N GLY A 102 4.07 2.78 0.52
CA GLY A 102 4.47 3.31 -0.78
C GLY A 102 3.37 3.10 -1.84
N VAL A 103 2.74 1.92 -1.87
CA VAL A 103 1.59 1.65 -2.74
C VAL A 103 0.42 2.58 -2.41
N MET A 104 0.14 2.80 -1.12
CA MET A 104 -0.92 3.73 -0.70
C MET A 104 -0.62 5.17 -1.10
N ALA A 105 0.63 5.61 -0.98
CA ALA A 105 1.05 6.93 -1.45
C ALA A 105 0.86 7.09 -2.97
N CYS A 106 1.11 6.03 -3.75
CA CYS A 106 0.81 6.04 -5.19
C CYS A 106 -0.68 6.21 -5.47
N LEU A 107 -1.54 5.53 -4.71
CA LEU A 107 -3.00 5.67 -4.83
C LEU A 107 -3.48 7.07 -4.46
N GLU A 108 -2.74 7.77 -3.60
CA GLU A 108 -2.98 9.18 -3.21
C GLU A 108 -2.35 10.18 -4.21
N GLY A 109 -1.63 9.70 -5.23
CA GLY A 109 -0.89 10.54 -6.19
C GLY A 109 0.43 11.11 -5.65
N ASP A 110 0.84 10.75 -4.44
CA ASP A 110 2.08 11.20 -3.81
C ASP A 110 3.27 10.29 -4.21
N SER A 111 3.72 10.48 -5.45
CA SER A 111 4.85 9.73 -6.03
C SER A 111 6.17 9.99 -5.30
N ALA A 112 6.34 11.16 -4.68
CA ALA A 112 7.55 11.51 -3.94
C ALA A 112 7.65 10.64 -2.67
N THR A 113 6.59 10.61 -1.86
CA THR A 113 6.53 9.75 -0.66
C THR A 113 6.57 8.28 -1.04
N ALA A 114 5.95 7.88 -2.15
CA ALA A 114 6.03 6.50 -2.60
C ALA A 114 7.49 6.07 -2.90
N LEU A 115 8.26 6.89 -3.62
CA LEU A 115 9.66 6.59 -3.94
C LEU A 115 10.53 6.49 -2.69
N THR A 116 10.34 7.37 -1.70
CA THR A 116 11.11 7.32 -0.45
C THR A 116 10.82 6.04 0.33
N LEU A 117 9.56 5.63 0.40
CA LEU A 117 9.14 4.41 1.10
C LEU A 117 9.63 3.13 0.40
N PHE A 118 9.56 3.06 -0.93
CA PHE A 118 10.13 1.92 -1.65
C PHE A 118 11.65 1.88 -1.55
N GLN A 119 12.33 3.03 -1.59
CA GLN A 119 13.76 3.09 -1.36
C GLN A 119 14.12 2.61 0.05
N GLN A 120 13.37 3.03 1.07
CA GLN A 120 13.56 2.55 2.44
C GLN A 120 13.41 1.02 2.52
N ALA A 121 12.39 0.45 1.87
CA ALA A 121 12.20 -1.00 1.82
C ALA A 121 13.38 -1.72 1.14
N LEU A 122 13.95 -1.14 0.06
CA LEU A 122 15.08 -1.71 -0.67
C LEU A 122 16.43 -1.58 0.05
N LEU A 123 16.61 -0.54 0.86
CA LEU A 123 17.80 -0.38 1.72
C LEU A 123 17.84 -1.43 2.83
N GLU A 124 16.67 -1.80 3.36
CA GLU A 124 16.52 -2.82 4.41
C GLU A 124 16.52 -4.25 3.83
N ASN A 125 15.91 -4.46 2.66
CA ASN A 125 15.90 -5.74 1.95
C ASN A 125 16.01 -5.52 0.43
N ALA A 126 17.22 -5.70 -0.10
CA ALA A 126 17.51 -5.52 -1.52
C ALA A 126 16.77 -6.52 -2.43
N ASP A 127 16.32 -7.67 -1.90
CA ASP A 127 15.60 -8.71 -2.65
C ASP A 127 14.08 -8.52 -2.61
N ASN A 128 13.59 -7.39 -2.10
CA ASN A 128 12.17 -7.05 -2.13
C ASN A 128 11.73 -6.68 -3.54
N GLU A 129 11.39 -7.70 -4.33
CA GLU A 129 10.94 -7.57 -5.73
C GLU A 129 9.72 -6.66 -5.88
N SER A 130 8.78 -6.69 -4.94
CA SER A 130 7.61 -5.81 -4.95
C SER A 130 8.00 -4.34 -4.84
N ALA A 131 8.92 -4.00 -3.92
CA ALA A 131 9.42 -2.65 -3.77
C ALA A 131 10.26 -2.22 -4.98
N ARG A 132 11.12 -3.12 -5.51
CA ARG A 132 11.94 -2.85 -6.70
C ARG A 132 11.08 -2.54 -7.91
N TYR A 133 10.11 -3.40 -8.21
CA TYR A 133 9.17 -3.20 -9.30
C TYR A 133 8.41 -1.88 -9.18
N ASN A 134 7.81 -1.59 -8.01
CA ASN A 134 7.06 -0.36 -7.81
C ASN A 134 7.94 0.90 -7.88
N PHE A 135 9.16 0.84 -7.34
CA PHE A 135 10.13 1.94 -7.41
C PHE A 135 10.53 2.26 -8.85
N GLU A 136 10.89 1.24 -9.62
CA GLU A 136 11.25 1.39 -11.04
C GLU A 136 10.08 1.94 -11.84
N LEU A 137 8.89 1.38 -11.62
CA LEU A 137 7.67 1.85 -12.26
C LEU A 137 7.48 3.35 -12.02
N ILE A 138 7.53 3.81 -10.78
CA ILE A 138 7.30 5.23 -10.47
C ILE A 138 8.42 6.10 -11.02
N LYS A 139 9.69 5.68 -10.93
CA LYS A 139 10.80 6.46 -11.53
C LYS A 139 10.67 6.63 -13.04
N THR A 140 10.05 5.68 -13.74
CA THR A 140 9.84 5.81 -15.19
C THR A 140 8.81 6.89 -15.54
N TYR A 141 7.84 7.17 -14.66
CA TYR A 141 6.76 8.13 -14.90
C TYR A 141 6.92 9.45 -14.14
N TYR A 142 7.61 9.46 -12.99
CA TYR A 142 7.78 10.62 -12.14
C TYR A 142 9.12 11.32 -12.42
N SER A 143 9.06 12.48 -13.08
CA SER A 143 10.24 13.26 -13.49
C SER A 143 10.84 14.15 -12.37
N GLY A 144 10.49 13.91 -11.10
CA GLY A 144 11.10 14.61 -9.96
C GLY A 144 10.58 16.03 -9.65
N LYS A 145 9.46 16.47 -10.26
CA LYS A 145 8.82 17.73 -9.84
C LYS A 145 7.85 17.45 -8.70
N SER A 146 8.21 17.94 -7.51
CA SER A 146 7.39 17.87 -6.29
C SER A 146 5.96 18.31 -6.60
N PRO A 147 4.92 17.60 -6.12
CA PRO A 147 3.58 18.14 -6.18
C PRO A 147 3.58 19.44 -5.37
N ASP A 148 3.31 20.56 -6.04
CA ASP A 148 2.96 21.80 -5.37
C ASP A 148 1.82 21.43 -4.41
N LYS A 149 2.00 21.73 -3.12
CA LYS A 149 0.93 21.63 -2.12
C LYS A 149 -0.11 22.67 -2.48
N HIS A 150 -0.98 22.37 -3.44
CA HIS A 150 -2.21 23.12 -3.63
C HIS A 150 -3.15 22.75 -2.49
N THR A 151 -2.98 23.51 -1.41
CA THR A 151 -3.97 23.80 -0.39
C THR A 151 -5.37 23.76 -0.99
N ARG A 152 -6.16 22.74 -0.64
CA ARG A 152 -7.62 22.81 -0.76
C ARG A 152 -8.09 23.86 0.24
N GLN A 153 -8.11 25.12 -0.17
CA GLN A 153 -8.90 26.14 0.50
C GLN A 153 -10.22 26.27 -0.26
N ASN A 154 -11.30 25.96 0.45
CA ASN A 154 -12.65 26.34 0.09
C ASN A 154 -12.72 27.84 -0.22
N SER A 155 -13.27 28.18 -1.38
CA SER A 155 -13.99 29.44 -1.56
C SER A 155 -15.10 29.24 -2.58
N LEU A 156 -16.32 29.16 -2.04
CA LEU A 156 -17.54 29.52 -2.74
C LEU A 156 -17.46 31.01 -3.14
N ASP A 157 -17.99 31.29 -4.33
CA ASP A 157 -18.32 32.60 -4.90
C ASP A 157 -17.20 33.65 -5.09
N GLN A 158 -16.78 33.84 -6.35
CA GLN A 158 -16.78 35.16 -7.02
C GLN A 158 -16.48 35.05 -8.53
N LYS A 159 -17.27 35.78 -9.33
CA LYS A 159 -17.19 35.92 -10.80
C LYS A 159 -15.83 36.48 -11.28
N PRO A 160 -15.40 36.17 -12.52
CA PRO A 160 -14.06 36.52 -13.01
C PRO A 160 -13.95 37.99 -13.42
N LYS A 161 -12.92 38.70 -12.92
CA LYS A 161 -12.41 39.94 -13.50
C LYS A 161 -11.16 39.63 -14.32
N LEU A 162 -11.18 40.00 -15.61
CA LEU A 162 -10.02 39.98 -16.50
C LEU A 162 -8.94 40.94 -15.98
N VAL A 163 -7.72 40.44 -15.81
CA VAL A 163 -6.50 41.26 -15.78
C VAL A 163 -5.52 40.68 -16.78
N ASN A 164 -5.25 41.46 -17.83
CA ASN A 164 -4.24 41.19 -18.86
C ASN A 164 -2.83 41.23 -18.24
N LYS A 165 -2.03 40.19 -18.46
CA LYS A 165 -0.57 40.23 -18.29
C LYS A 165 0.12 39.52 -19.47
N PRO A 166 1.27 40.02 -19.97
CA PRO A 166 1.80 39.63 -21.28
C PRO A 166 2.27 38.17 -21.33
N ARG A 167 2.05 37.52 -22.48
CA ARG A 167 2.54 36.17 -22.81
C ARG A 167 4.07 36.13 -22.93
N PRO A 168 4.77 35.17 -22.32
CA PRO A 168 6.08 34.75 -22.82
C PRO A 168 5.87 33.86 -24.06
N MET A 169 6.25 34.37 -25.23
CA MET A 169 6.26 33.64 -26.50
C MET A 169 7.48 32.70 -26.59
N GLY A 170 7.24 31.48 -27.07
CA GLY A 170 8.15 30.81 -28.02
C GLY A 170 8.84 29.54 -27.55
N GLY A 171 9.35 29.45 -26.32
CA GLY A 171 10.16 28.28 -25.91
C GLY A 171 9.34 27.13 -25.35
N GLN A 172 8.43 27.44 -24.41
CA GLN A 172 7.80 26.42 -23.58
C GLN A 172 6.65 25.69 -24.28
N GLU A 173 5.97 26.36 -25.20
CA GLU A 173 4.85 25.80 -25.96
C GLU A 173 5.34 24.95 -27.15
N VAL A 174 6.44 25.37 -27.78
CA VAL A 174 7.11 24.62 -28.86
C VAL A 174 7.81 23.37 -28.32
N GLU A 175 8.50 23.44 -27.18
CA GLU A 175 9.05 22.26 -26.52
C GLU A 175 7.97 21.27 -26.06
N ARG A 176 6.83 21.78 -25.58
CA ARG A 176 5.69 20.94 -25.19
C ARG A 176 5.06 20.25 -26.40
N SER A 177 4.89 20.96 -27.51
CA SER A 177 4.40 20.38 -28.77
C SER A 177 5.35 19.31 -29.28
N ALA A 178 6.65 19.60 -29.33
CA ALA A 178 7.66 18.65 -29.82
C ALA A 178 7.74 17.37 -28.97
N ARG A 179 7.68 17.48 -27.64
CA ARG A 179 7.64 16.30 -26.75
C ARG A 179 6.35 15.50 -26.90
N GLN A 180 5.23 16.19 -27.09
CA GLN A 180 3.93 15.55 -27.26
C GLN A 180 3.87 14.77 -28.58
N ASP A 181 4.43 15.33 -29.65
CA ASP A 181 4.54 14.66 -30.95
C ASP A 181 5.47 13.44 -30.90
N GLU A 182 6.58 13.52 -30.15
CA GLU A 182 7.48 12.37 -29.96
C GLU A 182 6.80 11.23 -29.18
N LEU A 183 6.07 11.56 -28.13
CA LEU A 183 5.30 10.60 -27.34
C LEU A 183 4.22 9.92 -28.20
N LEU A 184 3.44 10.67 -28.96
CA LEU A 184 2.44 10.12 -29.89
C LEU A 184 3.09 9.17 -30.90
N ARG A 185 4.26 9.53 -31.46
CA ARG A 185 5.02 8.65 -32.37
C ARG A 185 5.46 7.35 -31.70
N ARG A 186 5.87 7.39 -30.43
CA ARG A 186 6.21 6.18 -29.65
C ARG A 186 4.97 5.31 -29.43
N PHE A 187 3.81 5.90 -29.14
CA PHE A 187 2.58 5.16 -28.91
C PHE A 187 2.00 4.52 -30.17
N SER A 188 2.14 5.16 -31.34
CA SER A 188 1.78 4.53 -32.62
C SER A 188 2.63 3.29 -32.93
N ARG A 189 3.85 3.15 -32.36
CA ARG A 189 4.63 1.89 -32.46
C ARG A 189 4.12 0.78 -31.55
N LEU A 190 3.27 1.11 -30.57
CA LEU A 190 2.68 0.17 -29.60
C LEU A 190 1.27 -0.29 -29.99
N ASN A 191 0.81 0.01 -31.21
CA ASN A 191 -0.54 -0.31 -31.72
C ASN A 191 -1.69 0.23 -30.84
N LEU A 192 -1.50 1.37 -30.19
CA LEU A 192 -2.56 2.05 -29.43
C LEU A 192 -3.39 2.94 -30.36
N SER A 193 -4.71 3.00 -30.14
CA SER A 193 -5.55 3.97 -30.86
C SER A 193 -5.25 5.40 -30.40
N GLU A 194 -5.48 6.38 -31.27
CA GLU A 194 -5.24 7.80 -30.98
C GLU A 194 -5.97 8.27 -29.71
N GLU A 195 -7.20 7.78 -29.52
CA GLU A 195 -8.01 8.05 -28.33
C GLU A 195 -7.41 7.44 -27.05
N GLN A 196 -6.84 6.22 -27.13
CA GLN A 196 -6.14 5.59 -26.00
C GLN A 196 -4.84 6.32 -25.65
N ALA A 197 -4.11 6.80 -26.66
CA ALA A 197 -2.88 7.56 -26.46
C ALA A 197 -3.17 8.91 -25.79
N LEU A 198 -4.27 9.59 -26.18
CA LEU A 198 -4.71 10.84 -25.58
C LEU A 198 -5.25 10.66 -24.16
N GLN A 199 -6.03 9.60 -23.90
CA GLN A 199 -6.50 9.27 -22.55
C GLN A 199 -5.33 8.93 -21.62
N LEU A 200 -4.33 8.19 -22.11
CA LEU A 200 -3.12 7.89 -21.35
C LEU A 200 -2.28 9.15 -21.09
N LEU A 201 -2.22 10.06 -22.07
CA LEU A 201 -1.54 11.35 -21.92
C LEU A 201 -2.26 12.26 -20.91
N ASP A 202 -3.59 12.26 -20.90
CA ASP A 202 -4.39 13.01 -19.95
C ASP A 202 -4.27 12.41 -18.53
N ALA A 203 -4.24 11.08 -18.43
CA ALA A 203 -3.91 10.34 -17.19
C ALA A 203 -2.44 10.51 -16.74
N MET A 204 -1.55 10.98 -17.62
CA MET A 204 -0.19 11.42 -17.24
C MET A 204 -0.15 12.90 -16.82
N ARG A 205 -1.14 13.71 -17.21
CA ARG A 205 -1.26 15.12 -16.84
C ARG A 205 -2.01 15.31 -15.52
N GLY A 206 -3.04 14.51 -15.27
CA GLY A 206 -3.64 14.34 -13.95
C GLY A 206 -2.88 13.26 -13.19
N ASN A 207 -2.63 13.42 -11.89
CA ASN A 207 -1.90 12.47 -11.05
C ASN A 207 -2.66 11.14 -10.81
N ASP A 208 -3.37 10.64 -11.81
CA ASP A 208 -4.20 9.45 -11.73
C ASP A 208 -3.41 8.24 -12.26
N LEU A 209 -2.45 7.83 -11.44
CA LEU A 209 -1.79 6.51 -11.46
C LEU A 209 -2.67 5.26 -11.14
N PRO A 210 -4.01 5.29 -10.85
CA PRO A 210 -4.75 4.07 -10.50
C PRO A 210 -4.79 2.98 -11.59
N TYR A 211 -4.74 3.35 -12.87
CA TYR A 211 -5.02 2.40 -13.96
C TYR A 211 -3.84 1.49 -14.32
N ALA A 212 -2.60 1.98 -14.18
CA ALA A 212 -1.41 1.18 -14.43
C ALA A 212 -1.19 0.11 -13.33
N LEU A 213 -1.49 0.44 -12.08
CA LEU A 213 -1.35 -0.46 -10.92
C LEU A 213 -2.43 -1.55 -10.88
N THR A 214 -3.63 -1.29 -11.41
CA THR A 214 -4.71 -2.30 -11.42
C THR A 214 -4.51 -3.40 -12.47
N ARG A 215 -3.75 -3.14 -13.54
CA ARG A 215 -3.45 -4.15 -14.58
C ARG A 215 -2.29 -5.07 -14.18
N SER A 216 -1.27 -4.57 -13.46
CA SER A 216 -0.15 -5.40 -12.98
C SER A 216 -0.60 -6.41 -11.91
N ALA A 217 -1.55 -6.05 -11.05
CA ALA A 217 -2.14 -6.96 -10.08
C ALA A 217 -2.83 -8.18 -10.72
N ARG A 218 -3.43 -8.04 -11.92
CA ARG A 218 -4.05 -9.16 -12.63
C ARG A 218 -3.06 -10.11 -13.30
N HIS A 219 -1.87 -9.62 -13.69
CA HIS A 219 -0.85 -10.46 -14.31
C HIS A 219 0.04 -11.20 -13.31
N ALA A 220 0.09 -10.74 -12.05
CA ALA A 220 0.75 -11.46 -10.96
C ALA A 220 -0.08 -12.63 -10.39
N GLU A 221 -1.41 -12.61 -10.56
CA GLU A 221 -2.32 -13.63 -10.01
C GLU A 221 -2.56 -14.85 -10.95
N THR A 222 -2.01 -14.85 -12.17
CA THR A 222 -2.13 -15.99 -13.11
C THR A 222 -0.83 -16.78 -13.28
N LYS A 223 -0.27 -17.26 -12.17
CA LYS A 223 0.57 -18.47 -12.19
C LYS A 223 0.17 -19.36 -11.01
N PRO A 224 -0.47 -20.52 -11.24
CA PRO A 224 -0.60 -21.50 -10.19
C PRO A 224 0.82 -22.07 -9.96
N LYS A 225 1.37 -21.84 -8.77
CA LYS A 225 2.48 -22.66 -8.28
C LYS A 225 1.86 -23.88 -7.62
N GLU A 226 1.82 -24.97 -8.40
CA GLU A 226 1.77 -26.32 -7.87
C GLU A 226 2.94 -26.53 -6.89
N GLY A 227 2.61 -27.08 -5.72
CA GLY A 227 3.57 -27.74 -4.83
C GLY A 227 4.45 -26.82 -3.99
N GLU A 228 4.10 -26.67 -2.71
CA GLU A 228 5.00 -27.02 -1.59
C GLU A 228 4.26 -26.81 -0.26
N ASN A 229 3.75 -27.90 0.29
CA ASN A 229 3.46 -28.03 1.71
C ASN A 229 4.80 -28.21 2.43
N GLN A 230 5.19 -27.26 3.27
CA GLN A 230 6.15 -27.51 4.36
C GLN A 230 5.74 -26.73 5.62
N TRP A 231 5.18 -27.52 6.56
CA TRP A 231 5.15 -27.44 8.02
C TRP A 231 5.05 -26.08 8.73
#